data_AF-A0A3P6U186-F1
#
_entry.id   AF-A0A3P6U186-F1
#
_cell.length_a   1.000
_cell.length_b   1.000
_cell.length_c   1.000
_cell.angle_alpha   90.00
_cell.angle_beta   90.00
_cell.angle_gamma   90.00
#
_symmetry.space_group_name_H-M   'P 1'
#
loop_
_entity.id
_entity.type
_entity.pdbx_description
1 polymer ?
#
loop_
_entity_poly.entity_id
_entity_poly.type
_entity_poly.pdbx_seq_one_letter_code
_entity_poly.pdbx_strand_id
1 'polypeptide(L)'
;MFGSRIHKHKLTVQRGDALAHVAVQIYETGHEFDFAAAMVIAHAGNKTDHEFIEAWASDENAVDRFIDLAPADIALRRQLRADGTGG
;
A
#
# COMPACT_ATOMS: atom_id res chain seq x y z
N MET A 1 -20.53 27.37 17.42
CA MET A 1 -20.42 27.34 15.93
C MET A 1 -19.76 26.03 15.53
N PHE A 2 -20.53 25.11 14.94
CA PHE A 2 -20.06 23.83 14.41
C PHE A 2 -19.25 24.07 13.13
N GLY A 3 -17.92 24.08 13.24
CA GLY A 3 -17.09 23.72 12.10
C GLY A 3 -17.10 22.20 12.00
N SER A 4 -18.09 21.62 11.32
CA SER A 4 -18.29 20.16 11.23
C SER A 4 -16.99 19.45 10.87
N ARG A 5 -16.75 18.26 11.45
CA ARG A 5 -15.62 17.35 11.14
C ARG A 5 -15.34 17.22 9.64
N ILE A 6 -16.39 17.33 8.84
CA ILE A 6 -16.41 17.33 7.38
C ILE A 6 -15.62 18.50 6.76
N HIS A 7 -15.62 19.69 7.37
CA HIS A 7 -14.89 20.88 6.86
C HIS A 7 -13.38 20.77 7.07
N LYS A 8 -12.92 20.20 8.20
CA LYS A 8 -11.50 19.86 8.41
C LYS A 8 -11.05 18.71 7.51
N HIS A 9 -11.89 17.69 7.36
CA HIS A 9 -11.63 16.56 6.46
C HIS A 9 -11.47 17.01 5.00
N LYS A 10 -12.26 17.99 4.54
CA LYS A 10 -12.17 18.53 3.18
C LYS A 10 -10.88 19.30 2.87
N LEU A 11 -10.11 19.70 3.88
CA LEU A 11 -8.84 20.43 3.73
C LEU A 11 -7.60 19.51 3.75
N THR A 12 -7.71 18.30 4.31
CA THR A 12 -6.59 17.34 4.44
C THR A 12 -6.45 16.40 3.23
N VAL A 13 -7.46 16.37 2.36
CA VAL A 13 -7.59 15.47 1.19
C VAL A 13 -6.51 15.70 0.10
N GLN A 14 -5.69 16.75 0.20
CA GLN A 14 -4.58 16.98 -0.73
C GLN A 14 -3.25 16.56 -0.09
N ARG A 15 -2.80 15.34 -0.41
CA ARG A 15 -1.48 14.74 -0.09
C ARG A 15 -1.17 14.47 1.39
N GLY A 16 -1.80 15.17 2.33
CA GLY A 16 -1.67 14.95 3.78
C GLY A 16 -2.50 13.78 4.32
N ASP A 17 -3.58 13.40 3.64
CA ASP A 17 -4.49 12.33 4.09
C ASP A 17 -3.83 10.95 4.13
N ALA A 18 -2.95 10.63 3.17
CA ALA A 18 -2.20 9.37 3.17
C ALA A 18 -1.18 9.30 4.31
N LEU A 19 -0.44 10.41 4.53
CA LEU A 19 0.50 10.50 5.65
C LEU A 19 -0.22 10.54 7.01
N ALA A 20 -1.41 11.15 7.08
CA ALA A 20 -2.24 11.14 8.28
C ALA A 20 -2.80 9.74 8.58
N HIS A 21 -3.18 8.98 7.55
CA HIS A 21 -3.58 7.58 7.72
C HIS A 21 -2.43 6.73 8.27
N VAL A 22 -1.23 6.88 7.67
CA VAL A 22 -0.01 6.23 8.15
C VAL A 22 0.34 6.67 9.57
N ALA A 23 0.20 7.96 9.90
CA ALA A 23 0.45 8.47 11.25
C ALA A 23 -0.53 7.92 12.30
N VAL A 24 -1.81 7.77 11.96
CA VAL A 24 -2.81 7.13 12.83
C VAL A 24 -2.45 5.66 13.05
N GLN A 25 -2.04 4.95 11.99
CA GLN A 25 -1.64 3.56 12.10
C GLN A 25 -0.35 3.37 12.91
N ILE A 26 0.65 4.23 12.73
CA ILE A 26 1.89 4.27 13.53
C ILE A 26 1.54 4.45 15.01
N TYR A 27 0.62 5.37 15.33
CA TYR A 27 0.19 5.63 16.71
C TYR A 27 -0.62 4.46 17.32
N GLU A 28 -1.50 3.83 16.55
CA GLU A 28 -2.32 2.70 17.03
C GLU A 28 -1.55 1.38 17.17
N THR A 29 -0.60 1.11 16.28
CA THR A 29 0.19 -0.14 16.28
C THR A 29 1.54 -0.01 16.99
N GLY A 30 2.01 1.22 17.25
CA GLY A 30 3.36 1.50 17.74
C GLY A 30 4.46 1.21 16.72
N HIS A 31 4.10 0.97 15.45
CA HIS A 31 5.02 0.58 14.39
C HIS A 31 5.64 1.82 13.74
N GLU A 32 6.96 1.92 13.65
CA GLU A 32 7.64 3.00 12.94
C GLU A 32 7.63 2.72 11.43
N PHE A 33 7.33 3.74 10.61
CA PHE A 33 7.37 3.63 9.15
C PHE A 33 8.65 4.27 8.62
N ASP A 34 9.52 3.48 8.00
CA ASP A 34 10.79 3.96 7.44
C ASP A 34 10.57 4.60 6.07
N PHE A 35 10.34 5.92 6.07
CA PHE A 35 10.20 6.70 4.84
C PHE A 35 11.49 6.78 4.02
N ALA A 36 12.66 6.57 4.63
CA ALA A 36 13.95 6.61 3.93
C ALA A 36 14.22 5.31 3.18
N ALA A 37 13.74 4.18 3.72
CA ALA A 37 13.79 2.88 3.05
C ALA A 37 12.68 2.68 1.99
N ALA A 38 11.62 3.49 2.04
CA ALA A 38 10.52 3.40 1.06
C ALA A 38 10.97 3.81 -0.35
N MET A 39 10.76 2.93 -1.33
CA MET A 39 11.11 3.15 -2.74
C MET A 39 9.92 2.86 -3.67
N VAL A 40 9.79 3.63 -4.75
CA VAL A 40 8.79 3.39 -5.80
C VAL A 40 9.21 2.17 -6.63
N ILE A 41 8.42 1.10 -6.59
CA ILE A 41 8.70 -0.17 -7.27
C ILE A 41 8.26 -0.19 -8.74
N ALA A 42 7.20 0.55 -9.08
CA ALA A 42 6.71 0.69 -10.45
C ALA A 42 5.71 1.86 -10.55
N HIS A 43 5.48 2.35 -11.77
CA HIS A 43 4.50 3.39 -12.06
C HIS A 43 3.37 2.81 -12.91
N ALA A 44 2.12 3.02 -12.51
CA ALA A 44 0.93 2.57 -13.23
C ALA A 44 0.21 3.76 -13.88
N GLY A 45 -0.21 3.59 -15.13
CA GLY A 45 -0.94 4.63 -15.89
C GLY A 45 -2.44 4.66 -15.62
N ASN A 46 -2.99 3.61 -15.01
CA ASN A 46 -4.40 3.50 -14.66
C ASN A 46 -4.57 2.77 -13.31
N LYS A 47 -5.79 2.80 -12.78
CA LYS A 47 -6.13 2.25 -11.47
C LYS A 47 -5.91 0.73 -11.39
N THR A 48 -6.31 -0.01 -12.43
CA THR A 48 -6.21 -1.48 -12.45
C THR A 48 -4.76 -1.95 -12.45
N ASP A 49 -3.89 -1.29 -13.23
CA ASP A 49 -2.47 -1.58 -13.24
C ASP A 49 -1.83 -1.26 -11.88
N HIS A 50 -2.29 -0.20 -11.22
CA HIS A 50 -1.82 0.17 -9.87
C HIS A 50 -2.20 -0.91 -8.87
N GLU A 51 -3.47 -1.29 -8.80
CA GLU A 51 -3.96 -2.34 -7.91
C GLU A 51 -3.23 -3.67 -8.17
N PHE A 52 -3.00 -4.02 -9.44
CA PHE A 52 -2.24 -5.22 -9.78
C PHE A 52 -0.79 -5.17 -9.28
N ILE A 53 -0.08 -4.06 -9.49
CA ILE A 53 1.30 -3.88 -9.01
C ILE A 53 1.36 -3.97 -7.48
N GLU A 54 0.40 -3.35 -6.79
CA GLU A 54 0.32 -3.35 -5.33
C GLU A 54 0.05 -4.77 -4.81
N ALA A 55 -0.88 -5.50 -5.42
CA ALA A 55 -1.16 -6.90 -5.11
C ALA A 55 0.08 -7.78 -5.35
N TRP A 56 0.76 -7.56 -6.47
CA TRP A 56 1.94 -8.31 -6.87
C TRP A 56 3.11 -8.12 -5.89
N ALA A 57 3.31 -6.90 -5.41
CA ALA A 57 4.37 -6.58 -4.46
C ALA A 57 4.04 -6.99 -3.02
N SER A 58 2.76 -6.99 -2.63
CA SER A 58 2.32 -7.29 -1.27
C SER A 58 2.62 -8.74 -0.84
N ASP A 59 3.03 -8.90 0.41
CA ASP A 59 3.23 -10.17 1.10
C ASP A 59 2.20 -10.40 2.21
N GLU A 60 2.31 -11.50 2.96
CA GLU A 60 1.36 -11.84 4.02
C GLU A 60 1.33 -10.81 5.17
N ASN A 61 2.35 -9.97 5.29
CA ASN A 61 2.50 -8.96 6.33
C ASN A 61 2.13 -7.54 5.85
N ALA A 62 1.72 -7.39 4.59
CA ALA A 62 1.19 -6.14 4.07
C ALA A 62 -0.07 -5.72 4.84
N VAL A 63 -0.28 -4.41 4.97
CA VAL A 63 -1.50 -3.87 5.62
C VAL A 63 -2.73 -4.15 4.76
N ASP A 64 -2.56 -4.08 3.44
CA ASP A 64 -3.63 -4.26 2.45
C ASP A 64 -3.69 -5.70 1.92
N ARG A 65 -3.90 -6.65 2.84
CA ARG A 65 -3.93 -8.11 2.59
C ARG A 65 -5.04 -8.58 1.62
N PHE A 66 -5.84 -7.65 1.10
CA PHE A 66 -7.09 -7.92 0.39
C PHE A 66 -7.02 -7.69 -1.12
N ILE A 67 -5.84 -7.42 -1.70
CA ILE A 67 -5.77 -7.24 -3.14
C ILE A 67 -5.73 -8.62 -3.84
N ASP A 68 -6.89 -9.00 -4.40
CA ASP A 68 -7.10 -10.27 -5.09
C ASP A 68 -6.30 -10.32 -6.40
N LEU A 69 -5.19 -11.06 -6.39
CA LEU A 69 -4.55 -11.55 -7.62
C LEU A 69 -5.33 -12.74 -8.17
N ALA A 70 -5.43 -12.84 -9.50
CA ALA A 70 -6.02 -14.03 -10.09
C ALA A 70 -5.17 -15.27 -9.75
N PRO A 71 -5.75 -16.48 -9.63
CA PRO A 71 -5.01 -17.69 -9.26
C PRO A 71 -3.81 -17.99 -10.16
N ALA A 72 -3.90 -17.65 -11.45
CA ALA A 72 -2.80 -17.80 -12.41
C ALA A 72 -1.61 -16.87 -12.07
N ASP A 73 -1.89 -15.63 -11.67
CA ASP A 73 -0.87 -14.65 -11.29
C ASP A 73 -0.19 -15.02 -9.97
N ILE A 74 -0.95 -15.57 -9.01
CA ILE A 74 -0.40 -16.12 -7.77
C ILE A 74 0.57 -17.26 -8.05
N ALA A 75 0.20 -18.17 -8.96
CA ALA A 75 1.06 -19.29 -9.35
C ALA A 75 2.36 -18.81 -10.01
N LEU A 76 2.25 -17.85 -10.94
CA LEU A 76 3.41 -17.25 -11.61
C LEU A 76 4.33 -16.53 -10.62
N ARG A 77 3.75 -15.75 -9.69
CA ARG A 77 4.52 -15.03 -8.66
C ARG A 77 5.32 -15.97 -7.78
N ARG A 78 4.73 -17.12 -7.40
CA ARG A 78 5.42 -18.14 -6.60
C ARG A 78 6.59 -18.75 -7.34
N GLN A 79 6.45 -19.04 -8.63
CA GLN A 79 7.55 -19.56 -9.45
C GLN A 79 8.70 -18.58 -9.53
N LEU A 80 8.42 -17.31 -9.88
CA LEU A 80 9.44 -16.27 -10.00
C LEU A 80 10.18 -16.00 -8.67
N ARG A 81 9.49 -16.11 -7.53
CA ARG A 81 10.13 -15.98 -6.21
C ARG A 81 10.97 -17.20 -5.83
N ALA A 82 10.54 -18.41 -6.21
CA ALA A 82 11.31 -19.63 -5.95
C ALA A 82 12.63 -19.67 -6.73
N ASP A 83 12.61 -19.23 -7.99
CA ASP A 83 13.78 -19.23 -8.86
C ASP A 83 14.86 -18.21 -8.45
N GLY A 84 14.50 -17.21 -7.64
CA GLY A 84 15.43 -16.17 -7.13
C GLY A 84 16.33 -16.60 -5.97
N THR A 85 16.20 -17.83 -5.45
CA THR A 85 16.99 -18.31 -4.28
C THR A 85 18.20 -19.18 -4.69
N GLY A 86 18.52 -19.23 -6.00
CA GLY A 86 19.54 -20.10 -6.58
C GLY A 86 20.71 -19.36 -7.25
N GLY A 87 21.25 -18.31 -6.63
CA GLY A 87 22.41 -17.55 -7.13
C GLY A 87 23.43 -17.25 -6.04
#